data_AF-A0A4Q1JT52-F1
#
_entry.id   AF-A0A4Q1JT52-F1
#
_cell.length_a   1.000
_cell.length_b   1.000
_cell.length_c   1.000
_cell.angle_alpha   90.00
_cell.angle_beta   90.00
_cell.angle_gamma   90.00
#
_symmetry.space_group_name_H-M   'P 1'
#
loop_
_entity.id
_entity.type
_entity.pdbx_description
1 polymer ?
#
loop_
_entity_poly.entity_id
_entity_poly.type
_entity_poly.pdbx_seq_one_letter_code
_entity_poly.pdbx_strand_id
1 'polypeptide(L)'
;MARMTAKSNSSQKQKAIEDVRSYLVIIASSFLLSLAAEAIARSGASAHFSALTPHGVIRAWIFCAFAYCSITPLAIYLTRSSLSSFRPKPGPLWTRMIYLMLGLAIFLPVFLSPVLFLSLASESVGRSHLVYTSLTGSSFGLAVTGGTLFYSVAVAIWLVSGAVKHVFNR
;
A
#
# COMPACT_ATOMS: atom_id res chain seq x y z
N MET A 1 16.25 -38.58 0.66
CA MET A 1 15.82 -37.40 1.44
C MET A 1 16.53 -36.09 1.06
N ALA A 2 17.86 -36.06 0.83
CA ALA A 2 18.60 -34.81 0.51
C ALA A 2 18.22 -34.08 -0.81
N ARG A 3 17.64 -34.77 -1.81
CA ARG A 3 17.19 -34.14 -3.07
C ARG A 3 15.88 -33.35 -2.94
N MET A 4 15.03 -33.66 -1.96
CA MET A 4 13.75 -32.95 -1.77
C MET A 4 13.95 -31.60 -1.05
N THR A 5 14.91 -31.52 -0.12
CA THR A 5 15.24 -30.27 0.59
C THR A 5 15.90 -29.22 -0.33
N ALA A 6 16.72 -29.64 -1.30
CA ALA A 6 17.36 -28.74 -2.25
C ALA A 6 16.36 -28.00 -3.19
N LYS A 7 15.32 -28.70 -3.65
CA LYS A 7 14.29 -28.12 -4.54
C LYS A 7 13.33 -27.16 -3.82
N SER A 8 13.11 -27.39 -2.52
CA SER A 8 12.37 -26.45 -1.65
C SER A 8 13.12 -25.13 -1.47
N ASN A 9 14.44 -25.21 -1.23
CA ASN A 9 15.27 -24.02 -1.03
C ASN A 9 15.43 -23.16 -2.29
N SER A 10 15.49 -23.77 -3.48
CA SER A 10 15.56 -22.99 -4.73
C SER A 10 14.25 -22.27 -5.03
N SER A 11 13.10 -22.90 -4.75
CA SER A 11 11.78 -22.30 -4.94
C SER A 11 11.52 -21.13 -3.99
N GLN A 12 11.88 -21.26 -2.70
CA GLN A 12 11.76 -20.16 -1.74
C GLN A 12 12.67 -18.97 -2.10
N LYS A 13 13.91 -19.23 -2.52
CA LYS A 13 14.83 -18.15 -2.95
C LYS A 13 14.30 -17.41 -4.17
N GLN A 14 13.80 -18.13 -5.16
CA GLN A 14 13.27 -17.53 -6.38
C GLN A 14 12.04 -16.66 -6.11
N LYS A 15 11.18 -17.10 -5.19
CA LYS A 15 10.00 -16.35 -4.76
C LYS A 15 10.37 -15.08 -3.98
N ALA A 16 11.36 -15.15 -3.10
CA ALA A 16 11.86 -13.97 -2.38
C ALA A 16 12.46 -12.92 -3.33
N ILE A 17 13.14 -13.36 -4.41
CA ILE A 17 13.68 -12.45 -5.43
C ILE A 17 12.55 -11.76 -6.21
N GLU A 18 11.48 -12.48 -6.55
CA GLU A 18 10.30 -11.91 -7.22
C GLU A 18 9.57 -10.89 -6.33
N ASP A 19 9.48 -11.15 -5.02
CA ASP A 19 8.90 -10.21 -4.05
C ASP A 19 9.72 -8.92 -3.94
N VAL A 20 11.04 -9.04 -3.83
CA VAL A 20 11.95 -7.87 -3.80
C VAL A 20 11.84 -7.08 -5.09
N ARG A 21 11.80 -7.73 -6.26
CA ARG A 21 11.65 -7.06 -7.55
C ARG A 21 10.31 -6.30 -7.63
N SER A 22 9.23 -6.91 -7.18
CA SER A 22 7.89 -6.28 -7.17
C SER A 22 7.88 -5.04 -6.27
N TYR A 23 8.50 -5.14 -5.11
CA TYR A 23 8.66 -4.01 -4.19
C TYR A 23 9.49 -2.87 -4.79
N LEU A 24 10.60 -3.18 -5.47
CA LEU A 24 11.43 -2.18 -6.17
C LEU A 24 10.66 -1.46 -7.29
N VAL A 25 9.84 -2.18 -8.06
CA VAL A 25 8.99 -1.57 -9.10
C VAL A 25 7.97 -0.60 -8.49
N ILE A 26 7.40 -0.94 -7.33
CA ILE A 26 6.44 -0.08 -6.61
C ILE A 26 7.13 1.18 -6.08
N ILE A 27 8.34 1.06 -5.52
CA ILE A 27 9.13 2.23 -5.08
C ILE A 27 9.49 3.12 -6.27
N ALA A 28 9.97 2.55 -7.39
CA ALA A 28 10.31 3.32 -8.58
C ALA A 28 9.10 4.06 -9.15
N SER A 29 7.94 3.39 -9.18
CA SER A 29 6.67 3.99 -9.62
C SER A 29 6.22 5.11 -8.68
N SER A 30 6.41 4.93 -7.38
CA SER A 30 6.14 5.94 -6.34
C SER A 30 7.06 7.16 -6.51
N PHE A 31 8.32 6.95 -6.90
CA PHE A 31 9.25 8.03 -7.17
C PHE A 31 8.83 8.86 -8.38
N LEU A 32 8.47 8.19 -9.49
CA LEU A 32 7.95 8.86 -10.69
C LEU A 32 6.65 9.64 -10.41
N LEU A 33 5.73 9.05 -9.64
CA LEU A 33 4.50 9.72 -9.22
C LEU A 33 4.77 10.93 -8.32
N SER A 34 5.75 10.83 -7.41
CA SER A 34 6.14 11.94 -6.53
C SER A 34 6.69 13.12 -7.33
N LEU A 35 7.51 12.86 -8.35
CA LEU A 35 8.00 13.87 -9.28
C LEU A 35 6.88 14.47 -10.12
N ALA A 36 5.96 13.65 -10.63
CA ALA A 36 4.79 14.12 -11.36
C ALA A 36 3.89 15.00 -10.47
N ALA A 37 3.65 14.60 -9.22
CA ALA A 37 2.88 15.37 -8.25
C ALA A 37 3.53 16.72 -7.92
N GLU A 38 4.86 16.75 -7.79
CA GLU A 38 5.63 18.00 -7.62
C GLU A 38 5.51 18.91 -8.85
N ALA A 39 5.67 18.36 -10.06
CA ALA A 39 5.55 19.11 -11.30
C ALA A 39 4.15 19.72 -11.47
N ILE A 40 3.11 18.93 -11.19
CA ILE A 40 1.71 19.39 -11.24
C ILE A 40 1.44 20.45 -10.18
N ALA A 41 1.92 20.25 -8.95
CA ALA A 41 1.77 21.23 -7.87
C ALA A 41 2.39 22.60 -8.22
N ARG A 42 3.52 22.60 -8.94
CA ARG A 42 4.22 23.83 -9.40
C ARG A 42 3.64 24.45 -10.67
N SER A 43 2.91 23.69 -11.48
CA SER A 43 2.38 24.15 -12.77
C SER A 43 1.22 25.15 -12.69
N GLY A 44 0.74 25.49 -11.49
CA GLY A 44 -0.38 26.43 -11.28
C GLY A 44 -1.77 25.84 -11.57
N ALA A 45 -1.88 24.66 -12.19
CA ALA A 45 -3.14 23.91 -12.34
C ALA A 45 -3.75 23.50 -10.98
N SER A 46 -2.97 23.60 -9.91
CA SER A 46 -3.32 23.37 -8.51
C SER A 46 -4.18 24.47 -7.87
N ALA A 47 -4.39 25.61 -8.55
CA ALA A 47 -5.19 26.72 -8.03
C ALA A 47 -6.66 26.36 -7.75
N HIS A 48 -7.21 25.36 -8.45
CA HIS A 48 -8.55 24.83 -8.17
C HIS A 48 -8.59 23.85 -6.99
N PHE A 49 -7.45 23.23 -6.65
CA PHE A 49 -7.35 22.24 -5.56
C PHE A 49 -7.03 22.86 -4.21
N SER A 50 -6.49 24.08 -4.18
CA SER A 50 -6.16 24.81 -2.95
C SER A 50 -7.36 25.03 -2.03
N ALA A 51 -8.58 25.14 -2.59
CA ALA A 51 -9.83 25.26 -1.83
C ALA A 51 -10.26 23.96 -1.12
N LEU A 52 -9.77 22.80 -1.58
CA LEU A 52 -10.12 21.47 -1.06
C LEU A 52 -9.04 20.87 -0.17
N THR A 53 -7.82 21.42 -0.18
CA THR A 53 -6.69 20.90 0.59
C THR A 53 -6.37 21.79 1.80
N PRO A 54 -6.61 21.33 3.04
CA PRO A 54 -6.16 22.05 4.22
C PRO A 54 -4.62 22.06 4.30
N HIS A 55 -4.05 23.18 4.76
CA HIS A 55 -2.64 23.36 5.16
C HIS A 55 -1.55 23.39 4.06
N GLY A 56 -1.87 23.71 2.80
CA GLY A 56 -0.83 23.97 1.78
C GLY A 56 -0.04 22.73 1.34
N VAL A 57 -0.52 21.52 1.68
CA VAL A 57 0.14 20.25 1.35
C VAL A 57 -0.36 19.65 0.03
N ILE A 58 -0.63 20.51 -0.96
CA ILE A 58 -1.28 20.13 -2.23
C ILE A 58 -0.52 19.00 -2.94
N ARG A 59 0.81 19.02 -2.92
CA ARG A 59 1.64 17.95 -3.52
C ARG A 59 1.32 16.57 -2.97
N ALA A 60 1.24 16.44 -1.64
CA ALA A 60 1.05 15.13 -1.02
C ALA A 60 -0.36 14.59 -1.27
N TRP A 61 -1.36 15.48 -1.34
CA TRP A 61 -2.73 15.12 -1.76
C TRP A 61 -2.79 14.64 -3.21
N ILE A 62 -2.15 15.35 -4.14
CA ILE A 62 -2.06 14.95 -5.55
C ILE A 62 -1.38 13.58 -5.67
N PHE A 63 -0.26 13.38 -4.97
CA PHE A 63 0.42 12.09 -4.93
C PHE A 63 -0.49 10.99 -4.39
N CYS A 64 -1.19 11.24 -3.27
CA CYS A 64 -2.09 10.28 -2.63
C CYS A 64 -3.20 9.85 -3.60
N ALA A 65 -3.83 10.80 -4.29
CA ALA A 65 -4.85 10.52 -5.30
C ALA A 65 -4.31 9.66 -6.45
N PHE A 66 -3.17 10.04 -7.04
CA PHE A 66 -2.55 9.25 -8.12
C PHE A 66 -2.12 7.86 -7.63
N ALA A 67 -1.61 7.76 -6.40
CA ALA A 67 -1.17 6.51 -5.82
C ALA A 67 -2.35 5.54 -5.58
N TYR A 68 -3.50 6.02 -5.09
CA TYR A 68 -4.72 5.19 -5.04
C TYR A 68 -5.15 4.71 -6.43
N CYS A 69 -5.09 5.58 -7.44
CA CYS A 69 -5.54 5.25 -8.79
C CYS A 69 -4.58 4.34 -9.58
N SER A 70 -3.28 4.38 -9.29
CA SER A 70 -2.25 3.69 -10.11
C SER A 70 -1.40 2.70 -9.31
N ILE A 71 -0.83 3.13 -8.18
CA ILE A 71 0.07 2.28 -7.39
C ILE A 71 -0.71 1.15 -6.73
N THR A 72 -1.88 1.43 -6.16
CA THR A 72 -2.72 0.40 -5.53
C THR A 72 -3.10 -0.72 -6.51
N PRO A 73 -3.68 -0.46 -7.70
CA PRO A 73 -3.98 -1.55 -8.64
C PRO A 73 -2.73 -2.24 -9.17
N LEU A 74 -1.62 -1.52 -9.41
CA LEU A 74 -0.35 -2.12 -9.81
C LEU A 74 0.19 -3.06 -8.73
N ALA A 75 0.18 -2.63 -7.47
CA ALA A 75 0.64 -3.42 -6.34
C ALA A 75 -0.25 -4.65 -6.12
N ILE A 76 -1.57 -4.54 -6.29
CA ILE A 76 -2.50 -5.70 -6.27
C ILE A 76 -2.15 -6.67 -7.39
N TYR A 77 -1.88 -6.17 -8.60
CA TYR A 77 -1.51 -7.01 -9.74
C TYR A 77 -0.21 -7.78 -9.49
N LEU A 78 0.83 -7.09 -8.99
CA LEU A 78 2.14 -7.69 -8.70
C LEU A 78 2.10 -8.68 -7.53
N THR A 79 1.36 -8.37 -6.47
CA THR A 79 1.26 -9.24 -5.28
C THR A 79 0.40 -10.49 -5.52
N ARG A 80 -0.42 -10.49 -6.57
CA ARG A 80 -1.29 -11.63 -6.93
C ARG A 80 -0.51 -12.91 -7.19
N SER A 81 0.66 -12.83 -7.83
CA SER A 81 1.47 -14.01 -8.16
C SER A 81 2.09 -14.63 -6.90
N SER A 82 2.70 -13.81 -6.04
CA SER A 82 3.37 -14.28 -4.83
C SER A 82 2.41 -14.90 -3.82
N LEU A 83 1.20 -14.34 -3.71
CA LEU A 83 0.22 -14.79 -2.73
C LEU A 83 -0.72 -15.87 -3.28
N SER A 84 -0.64 -16.23 -4.56
CA SER A 84 -1.38 -17.36 -5.15
C SER A 84 -1.11 -18.71 -4.47
N SER A 85 0.04 -18.83 -3.80
CA SER A 85 0.41 -20.03 -3.04
C SER A 85 -0.23 -20.07 -1.65
N PHE A 86 -0.80 -18.97 -1.16
CA PHE A 86 -1.42 -18.91 0.16
C PHE A 86 -2.87 -19.39 0.05
N ARG A 87 -3.08 -20.68 0.31
CA ARG A 87 -4.41 -21.28 0.38
C ARG A 87 -4.85 -21.39 1.85
N PRO A 88 -5.79 -20.56 2.33
CA PRO A 88 -6.32 -20.71 3.67
C PRO A 88 -6.98 -22.09 3.82
N LYS A 89 -6.67 -22.80 4.92
CA LYS A 89 -7.21 -24.14 5.18
C LYS A 89 -8.74 -24.08 5.24
N PRO A 90 -9.45 -25.05 4.64
CA PRO A 90 -10.90 -25.12 4.77
C PRO A 90 -11.26 -25.36 6.25
N GLY A 91 -12.07 -24.48 6.82
CA GLY A 91 -12.58 -24.57 8.18
C GLY A 91 -14.10 -24.31 8.23
N PRO A 92 -14.72 -24.45 9.41
CA PRO A 92 -16.14 -24.17 9.59
C PRO A 92 -16.46 -22.69 9.33
N LEU A 93 -17.70 -22.39 8.92
CA LEU A 93 -18.13 -21.05 8.48
C LEU A 93 -17.76 -19.94 9.48
N TRP A 94 -17.98 -20.19 10.78
CA TRP A 94 -17.68 -19.24 11.85
C TRP A 94 -16.21 -18.82 11.87
N THR A 95 -15.28 -19.76 11.71
CA THR A 95 -13.84 -19.47 11.64
C THR A 95 -13.51 -18.62 10.42
N ARG A 96 -14.15 -18.87 9.27
CA ARG A 96 -13.97 -18.05 8.05
C ARG A 96 -14.47 -16.63 8.25
N MET A 97 -15.61 -16.45 8.94
CA MET A 97 -16.16 -15.14 9.27
C MET A 97 -15.26 -14.35 10.22
N ILE A 98 -14.64 -15.00 11.21
CA ILE A 98 -13.66 -14.34 12.10
C ILE A 98 -12.47 -13.81 11.28
N TYR A 99 -11.92 -14.61 10.36
CA TYR A 99 -10.83 -14.15 9.50
C TYR A 99 -11.23 -12.98 8.61
N LEU A 100 -12.46 -12.98 8.09
CA LEU A 100 -13.00 -11.86 7.32
C LEU A 100 -13.11 -10.60 8.17
N MET A 101 -13.69 -10.70 9.37
CA MET A 101 -13.83 -9.56 10.30
C MET A 101 -12.46 -9.00 10.71
N LEU A 102 -11.51 -9.87 11.02
CA LEU A 102 -10.15 -9.45 11.35
C LEU A 102 -9.45 -8.79 10.16
N GLY A 103 -9.61 -9.35 8.96
CA GLY A 103 -9.10 -8.76 7.72
C GLY A 103 -9.69 -7.37 7.47
N LEU A 104 -11.00 -7.21 7.67
CA LEU A 104 -11.69 -5.93 7.52
C LEU A 104 -11.23 -4.91 8.56
N ALA A 105 -11.07 -5.34 9.82
CA ALA A 105 -10.62 -4.51 10.93
C ALA A 105 -9.18 -4.02 10.75
N ILE A 106 -8.32 -4.78 10.07
CA ILE A 106 -6.96 -4.35 9.70
C ILE A 106 -7.00 -3.50 8.42
N PHE A 107 -7.83 -3.86 7.46
CA PHE A 107 -7.93 -3.15 6.18
C PHE A 107 -8.39 -1.71 6.36
N LEU A 108 -9.43 -1.47 7.15
CA LEU A 108 -10.00 -0.14 7.31
C LEU A 108 -8.97 0.91 7.80
N PRO A 109 -8.21 0.70 8.90
CA PRO A 109 -7.22 1.66 9.34
C PRO A 109 -6.05 1.77 8.37
N VAL A 110 -5.59 0.68 7.75
CA VAL A 110 -4.50 0.74 6.78
C VAL A 110 -4.91 1.51 5.53
N PHE A 111 -6.12 1.27 5.02
CA PHE A 111 -6.69 1.96 3.86
C PHE A 111 -6.90 3.44 4.12
N LEU A 112 -7.37 3.82 5.31
CA LEU A 112 -7.60 5.23 5.66
C LEU A 112 -6.33 5.95 6.11
N SER A 113 -5.28 5.23 6.52
CA SER A 113 -4.08 5.82 7.09
C SER A 113 -3.44 6.94 6.25
N PRO A 114 -3.27 6.83 4.91
CA PRO A 114 -2.62 7.87 4.13
C PRO A 114 -3.41 9.19 4.15
N VAL A 115 -4.74 9.10 4.11
CA VAL A 115 -5.64 10.26 4.16
C VAL A 115 -5.68 10.85 5.57
N LEU A 116 -5.77 10.01 6.60
CA LEU A 116 -5.77 10.45 7.99
C LEU A 116 -4.45 11.17 8.36
N PHE A 117 -3.31 10.68 7.87
CA PHE A 117 -2.03 11.36 8.03
C PHE A 117 -2.01 12.73 7.35
N LEU A 118 -2.66 12.91 6.20
CA LEU A 118 -2.70 14.21 5.52
C LEU A 118 -3.69 15.18 6.17
N SER A 119 -4.80 14.68 6.73
CA SER A 119 -5.85 15.53 7.29
C SER A 119 -5.64 15.90 8.76
N LEU A 120 -5.10 14.99 9.58
CA LEU A 120 -5.06 15.14 11.05
C LEU A 120 -3.66 15.35 11.62
N ALA A 121 -2.61 15.08 10.84
CA ALA A 121 -1.26 15.10 11.40
C ALA A 121 -0.64 16.51 11.50
N SER A 122 -1.28 17.55 10.96
CA SER A 122 -0.90 18.95 11.18
C SER A 122 -0.95 19.36 12.65
N GLU A 123 -1.80 18.71 13.44
CA GLU A 123 -1.94 18.93 14.89
C GLU A 123 -1.25 17.87 15.74
N SER A 124 -0.55 16.91 15.11
CA SER A 124 0.09 15.80 15.83
C SER A 124 1.42 16.22 16.47
N VAL A 125 1.65 15.79 17.71
CA VAL A 125 2.88 16.08 18.47
C VAL A 125 3.73 14.81 18.62
N GLY A 126 5.05 14.91 18.47
CA GLY A 126 5.99 13.81 18.71
C GLY A 126 6.40 13.02 17.46
N ARG A 127 6.52 11.68 17.55
CA ARG A 127 7.06 10.83 16.45
C ARG A 127 6.15 10.76 15.22
N SER A 128 4.84 10.95 15.38
CA SER A 128 3.88 11.06 14.27
C SER A 128 4.13 12.29 13.40
N HIS A 129 4.58 13.39 14.02
CA HIS A 129 4.97 14.60 13.30
C HIS A 129 6.19 14.36 12.40
N LEU A 130 7.14 13.50 12.78
CA LEU A 130 8.28 13.13 11.94
C LEU A 130 7.87 12.37 10.67
N VAL A 131 6.87 11.49 10.80
CA VAL A 131 6.32 10.77 9.63
C VAL A 131 5.60 11.76 8.72
N TYR A 132 4.82 12.68 9.30
CA TYR A 132 4.16 13.75 8.56
C TYR A 132 5.16 14.68 7.86
N THR A 133 6.21 15.15 8.53
CA THR A 133 7.24 15.99 7.90
C THR A 133 8.08 15.24 6.88
N SER A 134 8.29 13.92 7.03
CA SER A 134 8.88 13.10 5.97
C SER A 134 7.99 13.04 4.73
N LEU A 135 6.67 12.85 4.92
CA LEU A 135 5.67 12.78 3.86
C LEU A 135 5.50 14.13 3.12
N THR A 136 5.52 15.22 3.87
CA THR A 136 5.18 16.56 3.37
C THR A 136 6.41 17.42 3.05
N GLY A 137 7.55 17.16 3.67
CA GLY A 137 8.75 17.99 3.59
C GLY A 137 9.66 17.70 2.40
N SER A 138 9.64 16.48 1.84
CA SER A 138 10.49 16.14 0.69
C SER A 138 9.81 15.18 -0.29
N SER A 139 10.11 15.30 -1.59
CA SER A 139 9.61 14.39 -2.63
C SER A 139 10.17 12.97 -2.46
N PHE A 140 11.39 12.84 -1.91
CA PHE A 140 12.00 11.56 -1.57
C PHE A 140 11.27 10.88 -0.40
N GLY A 141 11.01 11.60 0.69
CA GLY A 141 10.25 11.09 1.83
C GLY A 141 8.82 10.73 1.45
N LEU A 142 8.16 11.54 0.62
CA LEU A 142 6.86 11.24 0.03
C LEU A 142 6.88 9.93 -0.77
N ALA A 143 7.89 9.73 -1.62
CA ALA A 143 7.99 8.52 -2.45
C ALA A 143 8.23 7.26 -1.60
N VAL A 144 9.12 7.32 -0.61
CA VAL A 144 9.45 6.17 0.25
C VAL A 144 8.30 5.84 1.21
N THR A 145 7.85 6.83 1.98
CA THR A 145 6.78 6.63 2.97
C THR A 145 5.45 6.34 2.27
N GLY A 146 5.14 7.08 1.20
CA GLY A 146 3.97 6.85 0.36
C GLY A 146 3.97 5.46 -0.27
N GLY A 147 5.07 5.06 -0.93
CA GLY A 147 5.19 3.73 -1.51
C GLY A 147 4.98 2.61 -0.50
N THR A 148 5.51 2.76 0.71
CA THR A 148 5.34 1.78 1.80
C THR A 148 3.88 1.71 2.29
N LEU A 149 3.22 2.86 2.46
CA LEU A 149 1.82 2.92 2.86
C LEU A 149 0.91 2.28 1.80
N PHE A 150 1.07 2.66 0.54
CA PHE A 150 0.26 2.13 -0.56
C PHE A 150 0.52 0.65 -0.84
N TYR A 151 1.76 0.18 -0.65
CA TYR A 151 2.04 -1.25 -0.65
C TYR A 151 1.28 -1.98 0.46
N SER A 152 1.26 -1.43 1.67
CA SER A 152 0.51 -1.98 2.80
C SER A 152 -1.00 -2.02 2.52
N VAL A 153 -1.53 -0.97 1.88
CA VAL A 153 -2.94 -0.93 1.42
C VAL A 153 -3.22 -2.04 0.41
N ALA A 154 -2.35 -2.25 -0.58
CA ALA A 154 -2.53 -3.30 -1.57
C ALA A 154 -2.52 -4.70 -0.94
N VAL A 155 -1.62 -4.95 0.01
CA VAL A 155 -1.58 -6.21 0.79
C VAL A 155 -2.87 -6.38 1.60
N ALA A 156 -3.38 -5.33 2.22
CA ALA A 156 -4.62 -5.38 2.99
C ALA A 156 -5.86 -5.64 2.10
N ILE A 157 -5.95 -5.00 0.93
CA ILE A 157 -7.00 -5.27 -0.08
C ILE A 157 -6.95 -6.73 -0.51
N TRP A 158 -5.74 -7.26 -0.74
CA TRP A 158 -5.56 -8.64 -1.10
C TRP A 158 -6.02 -9.59 0.03
N LEU A 159 -5.65 -9.32 1.28
CA LEU A 159 -6.07 -10.11 2.44
C LEU A 159 -7.60 -10.19 2.55
N VAL A 160 -8.29 -9.05 2.43
CA VAL A 160 -9.76 -9.01 2.45
C VAL A 160 -10.33 -9.76 1.25
N SER A 161 -9.79 -9.55 0.05
CA SER A 161 -10.23 -10.26 -1.16
C SER A 161 -10.07 -11.79 -1.03
N GLY A 162 -8.97 -12.23 -0.43
CA GLY A 162 -8.71 -13.64 -0.12
C GLY A 162 -9.67 -14.20 0.92
N ALA A 163 -9.93 -13.44 2.00
CA ALA A 163 -10.89 -13.82 3.03
C ALA A 163 -12.32 -13.92 2.48
N VAL A 164 -12.75 -12.96 1.66
CA VAL A 164 -14.05 -12.99 0.95
C VAL A 164 -14.14 -14.25 0.09
N LYS A 165 -13.13 -14.52 -0.76
CA LYS A 165 -13.11 -15.74 -1.57
C LYS A 165 -13.17 -17.01 -0.72
N HIS A 166 -12.46 -17.06 0.40
CA HIS A 166 -12.49 -18.22 1.29
C HIS A 166 -13.86 -18.45 1.95
N VAL A 167 -14.58 -17.38 2.27
CA VAL A 167 -15.93 -17.44 2.82
C VAL A 167 -16.96 -17.88 1.77
N PHE A 168 -16.87 -17.33 0.55
CA PHE A 168 -17.94 -17.47 -0.46
C PHE A 168 -17.69 -18.53 -1.55
N ASN A 169 -16.45 -18.87 -1.90
CA ASN A 169 -16.17 -20.01 -2.78
C ASN A 169 -16.20 -21.30 -1.95
N ARG A 170 -17.22 -22.12 -2.19
CA ARG A 170 -17.30 -23.51 -1.74
C ARG A 170 -16.45 -24.41 -2.63
#